data_AF-A0AAU9W297-F1
#
_entry.id   AF-A0AAU9W297-F1
#
_cell.length_a   1.000
_cell.length_b   1.000
_cell.length_c   1.000
_cell.angle_alpha   90.00
_cell.angle_beta   90.00
_cell.angle_gamma   90.00
#
_symmetry.space_group_name_H-M   'P 1'
#
loop_
_entity.id
_entity.type
_entity.pdbx_description
1 polymer ?
#
loop_
_entity_poly.entity_id
_entity_poly.type
_entity_poly.pdbx_seq_one_letter_code
_entity_poly.pdbx_strand_id
1 'polypeptide(L)'
;MYRQDILWIFFFTICGVTPVILAQNSFHCFNLQYSGPIEDVIKMKPTGLVEKTSDAANAGRQFAIVLGANVLGQIPVVGTILGAMFEGIAELFGGGGLDPEDVYNSLAEEINQLKEYMDQEISEAKLDYIKKIFGTSNGGILSYSMHCQKTYKNDAEDVAPCLENLHGMLITQYHFFLPSDSKVSSYEFSLPLFRMYGQLFVDTLLEQIVAARTRGKESQAAALADTLINKVEAFKKHYQESVIKIARLHYEPHVMPENNGDCAPILDQGVDMCVCSIAIGPSKFDEAEIKKEGESIKNFCIGLYYTSGNPCELAKKNYNRRYARKHVEAVATYWKKQLGDIVDTWVKTAEELKPLKANVKRY
;
A
#
# COMPACT_ATOMS: atom_id res chain seq x y z
N MET A 1 -16.19 -39.62 -6.60
CA MET A 1 -16.77 -39.35 -5.27
C MET A 1 -16.11 -40.22 -4.20
N TYR A 2 -16.26 -41.55 -4.17
CA TYR A 2 -15.69 -42.44 -3.12
C TYR A 2 -14.14 -42.43 -2.88
N ARG A 3 -13.35 -41.82 -3.76
CA ARG A 3 -11.87 -41.91 -3.74
C ARG A 3 -11.20 -40.76 -2.98
N GLN A 4 -11.90 -39.63 -2.77
CA GLN A 4 -11.41 -38.47 -2.00
C GLN A 4 -11.63 -38.66 -0.50
N ASP A 5 -12.77 -39.22 -0.11
CA ASP A 5 -13.13 -39.49 1.29
C ASP A 5 -12.11 -40.43 1.96
N ILE A 6 -11.67 -41.44 1.23
CA ILE A 6 -10.68 -42.43 1.71
C ILE A 6 -9.29 -41.80 1.88
N LEU A 7 -8.93 -40.82 1.04
CA LEU A 7 -7.60 -40.19 1.06
C LEU A 7 -7.44 -39.19 2.22
N TRP A 8 -8.51 -38.46 2.56
CA TRP A 8 -8.54 -37.60 3.74
C TRP A 8 -8.59 -38.40 5.04
N ILE A 9 -9.36 -39.49 5.08
CA ILE A 9 -9.35 -40.42 6.21
C ILE A 9 -7.93 -40.97 6.42
N PHE A 10 -7.21 -41.38 5.36
CA PHE A 10 -5.83 -41.88 5.47
C PHE A 10 -4.81 -40.86 6.00
N PHE A 11 -4.91 -39.58 5.65
CA PHE A 11 -3.99 -38.55 6.13
C PHE A 11 -4.15 -38.28 7.65
N PHE A 12 -5.37 -38.38 8.18
CA PHE A 12 -5.63 -38.14 9.60
C PHE A 12 -5.38 -39.36 10.51
N THR A 13 -5.35 -40.59 9.97
CA THR A 13 -5.05 -41.80 10.77
C THR A 13 -3.56 -41.94 11.13
N ILE A 14 -2.66 -41.25 10.43
CA ILE A 14 -1.20 -41.35 10.65
C ILE A 14 -0.72 -40.60 11.91
N CYS A 15 -1.55 -39.71 12.50
CA CYS A 15 -1.16 -38.88 13.66
C CYS A 15 -1.62 -39.38 15.05
N GLY A 16 -2.06 -40.63 15.18
CA GLY A 16 -2.37 -41.24 16.49
C GLY A 16 -3.88 -41.37 16.76
N VAL A 17 -4.31 -42.62 16.92
CA VAL A 17 -5.70 -43.05 16.99
C VAL A 17 -6.34 -42.62 18.32
N THR A 18 -7.14 -41.56 18.29
CA THR A 18 -8.07 -41.22 19.39
C THR A 18 -9.42 -41.85 19.08
N PRO A 19 -10.09 -42.58 20.02
CA PRO A 19 -11.42 -43.11 19.79
C PRO A 19 -12.40 -41.98 19.42
N VAL A 20 -13.20 -42.16 18.37
CA VAL A 20 -14.10 -41.10 17.85
C VAL A 20 -15.15 -40.62 18.89
N ILE A 21 -15.43 -41.41 19.93
CA ILE A 21 -16.25 -41.05 21.10
C ILE A 21 -15.62 -39.89 21.92
N LEU A 22 -14.31 -39.66 21.75
CA LEU A 22 -13.54 -38.57 22.34
C LEU A 22 -13.09 -37.53 21.28
N ALA A 23 -13.52 -37.68 20.02
CA ALA A 23 -13.11 -36.79 18.95
C ALA A 23 -13.72 -35.40 19.15
N GLN A 24 -12.85 -34.42 19.36
CA GLN A 24 -13.22 -33.02 19.46
C GLN A 24 -13.16 -32.39 18.09
N ASN A 25 -14.01 -31.38 17.89
CA ASN A 25 -13.91 -30.50 16.73
C ASN A 25 -12.47 -29.98 16.61
N SER A 26 -11.85 -30.18 15.45
CA SER A 26 -10.52 -29.68 15.17
C SER A 26 -10.59 -28.61 14.09
N PHE A 27 -9.67 -27.66 14.18
CA PHE A 27 -9.61 -26.54 13.26
C PHE A 27 -8.15 -26.17 13.07
N HIS A 28 -7.67 -26.44 11.87
CA HIS A 28 -6.28 -26.28 11.49
C HIS A 28 -6.20 -25.29 10.35
N CYS A 29 -5.24 -24.41 10.45
CA CYS A 29 -5.00 -23.36 9.48
C CYS A 29 -3.59 -23.58 8.95
N PHE A 30 -3.48 -23.75 7.64
CA PHE A 30 -2.27 -24.08 6.91
C PHE A 30 -1.84 -22.84 6.14
N ASN A 31 -0.54 -22.56 6.15
CA ASN A 31 0.07 -21.34 5.62
C ASN A 31 -0.45 -20.02 6.26
N LEU A 32 -1.44 -20.12 7.15
CA LEU A 32 -1.89 -19.11 8.11
C LEU A 32 -1.00 -19.04 9.36
N GLN A 33 0.07 -19.82 9.38
CA GLN A 33 1.13 -19.63 10.35
C GLN A 33 1.87 -18.35 10.00
N TYR A 34 1.96 -17.46 10.99
CA TYR A 34 2.73 -16.23 10.96
C TYR A 34 4.25 -16.52 10.96
N SER A 35 4.71 -17.25 9.94
CA SER A 35 6.11 -17.58 9.58
C SER A 35 6.20 -17.87 8.07
N GLY A 36 5.60 -16.97 7.29
CA GLY A 36 5.55 -16.99 5.83
C GLY A 36 5.46 -15.54 5.31
N PRO A 37 5.10 -15.31 4.04
CA PRO A 37 5.30 -14.03 3.35
C PRO A 37 4.77 -12.79 4.09
N ILE A 38 3.70 -12.89 4.90
CA ILE A 38 3.20 -11.78 5.73
C ILE A 38 4.15 -11.41 6.87
N GLU A 39 4.78 -12.38 7.54
CA GLU A 39 5.78 -12.08 8.56
C GLU A 39 7.01 -11.43 7.92
N ASP A 40 7.43 -11.92 6.75
CA ASP A 40 8.49 -11.29 5.96
C ASP A 40 8.09 -9.91 5.43
N VAL A 41 6.81 -9.66 5.16
CA VAL A 41 6.24 -8.36 4.77
C VAL A 41 6.13 -7.41 5.98
N ILE A 42 5.74 -7.88 7.17
CA ILE A 42 5.73 -7.07 8.41
C ILE A 42 7.16 -6.76 8.86
N LYS A 43 8.07 -7.73 8.75
CA LYS A 43 9.50 -7.60 9.06
C LYS A 43 10.26 -6.95 7.91
N MET A 44 9.67 -6.85 6.72
CA MET A 44 10.28 -6.21 5.57
C MET A 44 10.63 -4.81 6.01
N LYS A 45 11.92 -4.53 5.92
CA LYS A 45 12.37 -3.17 6.09
C LYS A 45 11.72 -2.35 4.97
N PRO A 46 11.38 -1.09 5.24
CA PRO A 46 11.06 -0.15 4.18
C PRO A 46 12.05 -0.30 3.03
N THR A 47 11.57 -0.27 1.79
CA THR A 47 12.50 -0.25 0.64
C THR A 47 13.34 1.02 0.74
N GLY A 48 14.53 1.03 0.13
CA GLY A 48 15.36 2.25 0.14
C GLY A 48 14.60 3.46 -0.44
N LEU A 49 13.67 3.23 -1.37
CA LEU A 49 12.82 4.29 -1.91
C LEU A 49 11.80 4.82 -0.86
N VAL A 50 11.26 3.98 0.01
CA VAL A 50 10.41 4.39 1.14
C VAL A 50 11.21 5.24 2.13
N GLU A 51 12.44 4.82 2.44
CA GLU A 51 13.32 5.55 3.35
C GLU A 51 13.62 6.94 2.78
N LYS A 52 14.07 7.03 1.53
CA LYS A 52 14.43 8.30 0.88
C LYS A 52 13.23 9.23 0.68
N THR A 53 12.05 8.70 0.37
CA THR A 53 10.83 9.52 0.30
C THR A 53 10.38 10.01 1.67
N SER A 54 10.55 9.20 2.73
CA SER A 54 10.26 9.62 4.10
C SER A 54 11.24 10.70 4.60
N ASP A 55 12.52 10.59 4.23
CA ASP A 55 13.52 11.62 4.50
C ASP A 55 13.18 12.93 3.79
N ALA A 56 12.77 12.86 2.52
CA ALA A 56 12.28 14.01 1.76
C ALA A 56 11.05 14.65 2.43
N ALA A 57 10.08 13.86 2.89
CA ALA A 57 8.91 14.36 3.60
C ALA A 57 9.29 15.08 4.92
N ASN A 58 10.25 14.52 5.66
CA ASN A 58 10.76 15.14 6.88
C ASN A 58 11.48 16.45 6.59
N ALA A 59 12.29 16.52 5.53
CA ALA A 59 12.92 17.75 5.08
C ALA A 59 11.86 18.80 4.67
N GLY A 60 10.88 18.39 3.84
CA GLY A 60 9.72 19.20 3.46
C GLY A 60 8.98 19.78 4.67
N ARG A 61 8.80 18.99 5.73
CA ARG A 61 8.23 19.47 6.99
C ARG A 61 9.09 20.55 7.65
N GLN A 62 10.41 20.39 7.70
CA GLN A 62 11.29 21.43 8.27
C GLN A 62 11.17 22.74 7.50
N PHE A 63 11.07 22.67 6.18
CA PHE A 63 10.81 23.85 5.35
C PHE A 63 9.44 24.47 5.67
N ALA A 64 8.40 23.65 5.82
CA ALA A 64 7.06 24.13 6.18
C ALA A 64 7.00 24.84 7.54
N ILE A 65 7.77 24.40 8.55
CA ILE A 65 7.89 25.10 9.85
C ILE A 65 8.41 26.53 9.64
N VAL A 66 9.48 26.67 8.86
CA VAL A 66 10.10 27.97 8.57
C VAL A 66 9.16 28.87 7.77
N LEU A 67 8.46 28.29 6.79
CA LEU A 67 7.45 29.00 6.01
C LEU A 67 6.28 29.46 6.90
N GLY A 68 5.77 28.59 7.77
CA GLY A 68 4.71 28.88 8.73
C GLY A 68 5.05 29.99 9.73
N ALA A 69 6.29 30.04 10.20
CA ALA A 69 6.77 31.05 11.15
C ALA A 69 6.79 32.49 10.60
N ASN A 70 6.60 32.67 9.29
CA ASN A 70 6.57 33.98 8.61
C ASN A 70 7.84 34.83 8.79
N VAL A 71 9.01 34.20 8.95
CA VAL A 71 10.28 34.91 9.10
C VAL A 71 10.88 35.17 7.72
N LEU A 72 10.74 36.39 7.20
CA LEU A 72 11.17 36.78 5.84
C LEU A 72 12.66 36.49 5.56
N GLY A 73 13.53 36.60 6.57
CA GLY A 73 14.97 36.33 6.44
C GLY A 73 15.38 34.85 6.49
N GLN A 74 14.41 33.93 6.63
CA GLN A 74 14.65 32.49 6.72
C GLN A 74 13.96 31.72 5.59
N ILE A 75 13.37 32.39 4.60
CA ILE A 75 12.74 31.73 3.46
C ILE A 75 13.78 30.82 2.78
N PRO A 76 13.50 29.51 2.60
CA PRO A 76 14.40 28.60 1.94
C PRO A 76 14.75 29.07 0.52
N VAL A 77 15.91 28.67 0.01
CA VAL A 77 16.25 28.95 -1.39
C VAL A 77 15.41 28.07 -2.31
N VAL A 78 14.86 28.65 -3.37
CA VAL A 78 14.02 27.89 -4.31
C VAL A 78 14.84 26.82 -5.03
N GLY A 79 14.25 25.64 -5.18
CA GLY A 79 14.84 24.43 -5.74
C GLY A 79 15.50 23.52 -4.69
N THR A 80 15.50 23.92 -3.41
CA THR A 80 16.13 23.14 -2.33
C THR A 80 15.26 21.96 -1.90
N ILE A 81 13.93 22.09 -1.92
CA ILE A 81 13.02 21.03 -1.45
C ILE A 81 13.02 19.88 -2.45
N LEU A 82 12.76 20.18 -3.72
CA LEU A 82 12.88 19.19 -4.80
C LEU A 82 14.32 18.68 -4.96
N GLY A 83 15.31 19.53 -4.75
CA GLY A 83 16.73 19.15 -4.77
C GLY A 83 17.06 18.08 -3.74
N ALA A 84 16.63 18.27 -2.49
CA ALA A 84 16.85 17.30 -1.41
C ALA A 84 16.17 15.96 -1.70
N MET A 85 14.95 15.96 -2.25
CA MET A 85 14.27 14.74 -2.69
C MET A 85 15.08 14.01 -3.77
N PHE A 86 15.51 14.70 -4.84
CA PHE A 86 16.23 14.07 -5.94
C PHE A 86 17.62 13.60 -5.55
N GLU A 87 18.35 14.37 -4.74
CA GLU A 87 19.66 13.97 -4.21
C GLU A 87 19.54 12.73 -3.34
N GLY A 88 18.58 12.70 -2.40
CA GLY A 88 18.34 11.55 -1.54
C GLY A 88 17.99 10.29 -2.32
N ILE A 89 17.16 10.40 -3.36
CA ILE A 89 16.82 9.25 -4.22
C ILE A 89 18.03 8.86 -5.09
N ALA A 90 18.79 9.81 -5.64
CA ALA A 90 19.98 9.51 -6.45
C ALA A 90 21.05 8.76 -5.66
N GLU A 91 21.21 9.05 -4.36
CA GLU A 91 22.12 8.31 -3.47
C GLU A 91 21.77 6.82 -3.38
N LEU A 92 20.49 6.46 -3.47
CA LEU A 92 20.06 5.05 -3.46
C LEU A 92 20.62 4.27 -4.66
N PHE A 93 20.84 4.96 -5.78
CA PHE A 93 21.26 4.37 -7.06
C PHE A 93 22.75 4.60 -7.38
N GLY A 94 23.57 4.87 -6.36
CA GLY A 94 25.03 4.96 -6.53
C GLY A 94 25.59 6.37 -6.71
N GLY A 95 24.74 7.41 -6.66
CA GLY A 95 25.15 8.81 -6.76
C GLY A 95 25.52 9.25 -8.18
N GLY A 96 25.57 10.57 -8.42
CA GLY A 96 25.86 11.16 -9.74
C GLY A 96 24.67 11.80 -10.45
N GLY A 97 23.50 11.85 -9.80
CA GLY A 97 22.27 12.43 -10.30
C GLY A 97 21.19 11.37 -10.50
N LEU A 98 19.93 11.78 -10.36
CA LEU A 98 18.80 10.86 -10.49
C LEU A 98 18.55 10.51 -11.97
N ASP A 99 18.44 9.22 -12.29
CA ASP A 99 17.83 8.74 -13.54
C ASP A 99 16.36 8.35 -13.24
N PRO A 100 15.35 8.94 -13.92
CA PRO A 100 13.97 8.55 -13.69
C PRO A 100 13.68 7.07 -14.06
N GLU A 101 14.52 6.42 -14.88
CA GLU A 101 14.40 5.00 -15.20
C GLU A 101 14.69 4.12 -13.98
N ASP A 102 15.68 4.48 -13.16
CA ASP A 102 16.03 3.74 -11.94
C ASP A 102 14.89 3.75 -10.93
N VAL A 103 14.24 4.90 -10.78
CA VAL A 103 13.04 5.06 -9.93
C VAL A 103 11.90 4.18 -10.45
N TYR A 104 11.67 4.18 -11.76
CA TYR A 104 10.64 3.34 -12.37
C TYR A 104 10.93 1.85 -12.15
N ASN A 105 12.16 1.40 -12.38
CA ASN A 105 12.56 0.01 -12.21
C ASN A 105 12.39 -0.43 -10.75
N SER A 106 12.79 0.41 -9.78
CA SER A 106 12.58 0.13 -8.36
C SER A 106 11.10 0.04 -7.98
N LEU A 107 10.26 0.94 -8.50
CA LEU A 107 8.81 0.88 -8.29
C LEU A 107 8.19 -0.36 -8.94
N ALA A 108 8.62 -0.72 -10.15
CA ALA A 108 8.15 -1.90 -10.85
C ALA A 108 8.52 -3.19 -10.09
N GLU A 109 9.72 -3.25 -9.52
CA GLU A 109 10.14 -4.36 -8.67
C GLU A 109 9.28 -4.47 -7.40
N GLU A 110 9.06 -3.36 -6.67
CA GLU A 110 8.19 -3.33 -5.49
C GLU A 110 6.75 -3.77 -5.83
N ILE A 111 6.22 -3.30 -6.97
CA ILE A 111 4.91 -3.70 -7.48
C ILE A 111 4.86 -5.18 -7.85
N ASN A 112 5.92 -5.73 -8.46
CA ASN A 112 6.00 -7.14 -8.82
C ASN A 112 6.08 -8.04 -7.59
N GLN A 113 6.83 -7.65 -6.55
CA GLN A 113 6.87 -8.37 -5.28
C GLN A 113 5.50 -8.38 -4.60
N LEU A 114 4.81 -7.22 -4.59
CA LEU A 114 3.43 -7.14 -4.11
C LEU A 114 2.51 -8.04 -4.95
N LYS A 115 2.64 -8.06 -6.28
CA LYS A 115 1.84 -8.90 -7.17
C LYS A 115 1.90 -10.38 -6.79
N GLU A 116 3.11 -10.91 -6.59
CA GLU A 116 3.33 -12.31 -6.20
C GLU A 116 2.68 -12.61 -4.83
N TYR A 117 2.83 -11.69 -3.88
CA TYR A 117 2.19 -11.79 -2.58
C TYR A 117 0.65 -11.75 -2.65
N MET A 118 0.10 -10.95 -3.57
CA MET A 118 -1.33 -10.70 -3.70
C MET A 118 -2.09 -11.75 -4.53
N ASP A 119 -1.39 -12.62 -5.26
CA ASP A 119 -1.98 -13.51 -6.29
C ASP A 119 -2.88 -12.73 -7.27
N GLN A 120 -2.45 -11.52 -7.65
CA GLN A 120 -3.18 -10.61 -8.53
C GLN A 120 -2.47 -10.46 -9.88
N GLU A 121 -3.23 -10.25 -10.95
CA GLU A 121 -2.67 -9.86 -12.24
C GLU A 121 -2.79 -8.34 -12.44
N ILE A 122 -1.65 -7.71 -12.75
CA ILE A 122 -1.59 -6.34 -13.26
C ILE A 122 -1.34 -6.44 -14.76
N SER A 123 -2.14 -5.75 -15.57
CA SER A 123 -1.91 -5.72 -17.01
C SER A 123 -0.61 -4.98 -17.34
N GLU A 124 0.20 -5.55 -18.24
CA GLU A 124 1.42 -4.92 -18.75
C GLU A 124 1.15 -3.52 -19.32
N ALA A 125 0.01 -3.35 -20.02
CA ALA A 125 -0.44 -2.05 -20.52
C ALA A 125 -0.59 -0.99 -19.42
N LYS A 126 -0.90 -1.38 -18.18
CA LYS A 126 -0.97 -0.44 -17.05
C LYS A 126 0.44 -0.07 -16.58
N LEU A 127 1.38 -1.01 -16.50
CA LEU A 127 2.79 -0.74 -16.17
C LEU A 127 3.45 0.19 -17.22
N ASP A 128 3.23 -0.07 -18.50
CA ASP A 128 3.70 0.80 -19.59
C ASP A 128 3.12 2.21 -19.51
N TYR A 129 1.83 2.32 -19.12
CA TYR A 129 1.20 3.61 -18.93
C TYR A 129 1.75 4.35 -17.70
N ILE A 130 2.05 3.64 -16.59
CA ILE A 130 2.78 4.20 -15.44
C ILE A 130 4.12 4.77 -15.91
N LYS A 131 4.90 3.96 -16.66
CA LYS A 131 6.20 4.37 -17.19
C LYS A 131 6.12 5.64 -18.02
N LYS A 132 5.08 5.77 -18.84
CA LYS A 132 4.87 6.93 -19.71
C LYS A 132 4.48 8.20 -18.95
N ILE A 133 3.53 8.10 -18.00
CA ILE A 133 3.00 9.26 -17.28
C ILE A 133 3.94 9.72 -16.16
N PHE A 134 4.48 8.76 -15.41
CA PHE A 134 5.36 9.03 -14.28
C PHE A 134 6.83 9.15 -14.70
N GLY A 135 7.28 8.35 -15.67
CA GLY A 135 8.69 8.12 -15.99
C GLY A 135 9.32 8.97 -17.11
N THR A 136 10.15 8.31 -17.92
CA THR A 136 11.30 8.84 -18.68
C THR A 136 11.02 9.32 -20.11
N SER A 137 9.93 8.89 -20.75
CA SER A 137 9.68 9.22 -22.15
C SER A 137 9.01 10.59 -22.32
N ASN A 138 9.66 11.53 -23.03
CA ASN A 138 9.08 12.79 -23.54
C ASN A 138 8.23 13.59 -22.53
N GLY A 139 8.77 13.90 -21.35
CA GLY A 139 8.13 14.85 -20.43
C GLY A 139 7.13 14.25 -19.43
N GLY A 140 7.39 13.03 -18.92
CA GLY A 140 6.70 12.51 -17.73
C GLY A 140 6.94 13.39 -16.49
N ILE A 141 6.08 13.26 -15.48
CA ILE A 141 6.05 14.16 -14.30
C ILE A 141 7.41 14.21 -13.59
N LEU A 142 8.07 13.07 -13.36
CA LEU A 142 9.35 13.03 -12.66
C LEU A 142 10.45 13.74 -13.49
N SER A 143 10.55 13.42 -14.78
CA SER A 143 11.51 14.07 -15.68
C SER A 143 11.30 15.58 -15.77
N TYR A 144 10.05 16.03 -15.83
CA TYR A 144 9.70 17.46 -15.86
C TYR A 144 10.04 18.16 -14.54
N SER A 145 9.78 17.51 -13.40
CA SER A 145 10.13 18.06 -12.09
C SER A 145 11.64 18.23 -11.91
N MET A 146 12.43 17.28 -12.39
CA MET A 146 13.89 17.38 -12.42
C MET A 146 14.36 18.48 -13.37
N HIS A 147 13.70 18.68 -14.50
CA HIS A 147 14.00 19.80 -15.39
C HIS A 147 13.77 21.14 -14.70
N CYS A 148 12.62 21.34 -14.04
CA CYS A 148 12.36 22.56 -13.28
C CYS A 148 13.42 22.82 -12.21
N GLN A 149 13.80 21.78 -11.47
CA GLN A 149 14.79 21.90 -10.40
C GLN A 149 16.20 22.18 -10.93
N LYS A 150 16.63 21.53 -12.01
CA LYS A 150 17.99 21.69 -12.56
C LYS A 150 18.18 23.00 -13.32
N THR A 151 17.18 23.41 -14.11
CA THR A 151 17.31 24.54 -15.03
C THR A 151 17.13 25.88 -14.35
N TYR A 152 16.20 25.99 -13.41
CA TYR A 152 15.82 27.26 -12.78
C TYR A 152 16.20 27.35 -11.30
N LYS A 153 17.18 26.53 -10.87
CA LYS A 153 17.63 26.45 -9.48
C LYS A 153 17.99 27.85 -8.96
N ASN A 154 17.50 28.20 -7.76
CA ASN A 154 17.75 29.46 -7.07
C ASN A 154 17.18 30.73 -7.74
N ASP A 155 16.42 30.65 -8.83
CA ASP A 155 15.72 31.80 -9.44
C ASP A 155 14.22 31.70 -9.23
N ALA A 156 13.68 32.51 -8.31
CA ALA A 156 12.26 32.47 -7.95
C ALA A 156 11.31 32.95 -9.05
N GLU A 157 11.78 33.80 -9.98
CA GLU A 157 10.93 34.29 -11.09
C GLU A 157 10.86 33.26 -12.20
N ASP A 158 11.99 32.67 -12.58
CA ASP A 158 12.04 31.71 -13.69
C ASP A 158 11.51 30.32 -13.30
N VAL A 159 11.68 29.90 -12.05
CA VAL A 159 11.23 28.59 -11.57
C VAL A 159 9.71 28.54 -11.36
N ALA A 160 9.07 29.68 -11.05
CA ALA A 160 7.66 29.71 -10.72
C ALA A 160 6.74 29.23 -11.88
N PRO A 161 6.91 29.71 -13.14
CA PRO A 161 6.18 29.16 -14.28
C PRO A 161 6.40 27.66 -14.49
N CYS A 162 7.62 27.18 -14.26
CA CYS A 162 7.92 25.74 -14.39
C CYS A 162 7.17 24.93 -13.33
N LEU A 163 7.17 25.37 -12.08
CA LEU A 163 6.43 24.72 -11.00
C LEU A 163 4.91 24.81 -11.18
N GLU A 164 4.39 25.90 -11.75
CA GLU A 164 2.97 26.04 -12.11
C GLU A 164 2.54 24.99 -13.15
N ASN A 165 3.36 24.78 -14.19
CA ASN A 165 3.12 23.72 -15.17
C ASN A 165 3.22 22.32 -14.54
N LEU A 166 4.23 22.08 -13.70
CA LEU A 166 4.39 20.82 -12.99
C LEU A 166 3.18 20.51 -12.11
N HIS A 167 2.71 21.50 -11.34
CA HIS A 167 1.50 21.37 -10.54
C HIS A 167 0.26 21.10 -11.42
N GLY A 168 0.13 21.75 -12.58
CA GLY A 168 -0.93 21.45 -13.55
C GLY A 168 -0.90 20.00 -14.06
N MET A 169 0.29 19.46 -14.36
CA MET A 169 0.47 18.06 -14.74
C MET A 169 0.07 17.12 -13.60
N LEU A 170 0.50 17.41 -12.38
CA LEU A 170 0.17 16.65 -11.18
C LEU A 170 -1.34 16.59 -10.92
N ILE A 171 -2.05 17.72 -11.09
CA ILE A 171 -3.53 17.76 -10.98
C ILE A 171 -4.17 16.91 -12.08
N THR A 172 -3.73 17.07 -13.33
CA THR A 172 -4.34 16.38 -14.48
C THR A 172 -4.22 14.86 -14.39
N GLN A 173 -3.12 14.37 -13.83
CA GLN A 173 -2.84 12.94 -13.71
C GLN A 173 -3.29 12.34 -12.36
N TYR A 174 -3.91 13.13 -11.48
CA TYR A 174 -4.31 12.71 -10.12
C TYR A 174 -5.11 11.41 -10.09
N HIS A 175 -6.08 11.23 -11.00
CA HIS A 175 -6.96 10.05 -11.04
C HIS A 175 -6.22 8.74 -11.31
N PHE A 176 -5.00 8.82 -11.83
CA PHE A 176 -4.17 7.66 -12.07
C PHE A 176 -3.56 7.10 -10.79
N PHE A 177 -3.10 8.00 -9.92
CA PHE A 177 -2.47 7.67 -8.64
C PHE A 177 -3.50 7.53 -7.52
N LEU A 178 -4.70 8.11 -7.70
CA LEU A 178 -5.84 8.00 -6.80
C LEU A 178 -7.10 7.57 -7.59
N PRO A 179 -7.17 6.30 -8.04
CA PRO A 179 -8.29 5.82 -8.84
C PRO A 179 -9.60 5.90 -8.05
N SER A 180 -10.62 6.47 -8.69
CA SER A 180 -11.99 6.57 -8.13
C SER A 180 -12.76 5.24 -8.18
N ASP A 181 -12.37 4.32 -9.07
CA ASP A 181 -13.12 3.11 -9.37
C ASP A 181 -12.64 1.84 -8.64
N SER A 182 -13.64 1.02 -8.32
CA SER A 182 -13.77 0.08 -7.21
C SER A 182 -13.18 -1.32 -7.40
N LYS A 183 -12.29 -1.53 -8.36
CA LYS A 183 -11.69 -2.86 -8.52
C LYS A 183 -10.60 -3.06 -7.48
N VAL A 184 -10.90 -3.94 -6.54
CA VAL A 184 -10.02 -4.60 -5.57
C VAL A 184 -8.57 -4.70 -6.04
N SER A 185 -8.35 -5.24 -7.25
CA SER A 185 -7.02 -5.45 -7.80
C SER A 185 -6.22 -4.17 -8.04
N SER A 186 -6.85 -3.00 -8.10
CA SER A 186 -6.18 -1.72 -8.40
C SER A 186 -5.61 -1.00 -7.17
N TYR A 187 -5.93 -1.44 -5.96
CA TYR A 187 -5.60 -0.72 -4.74
C TYR A 187 -4.20 -1.03 -4.24
N GLU A 188 -3.78 -2.29 -4.16
CA GLU A 188 -2.49 -2.61 -3.55
C GLU A 188 -1.29 -2.09 -4.36
N PHE A 189 -1.29 -2.26 -5.69
CA PHE A 189 -0.14 -1.87 -6.51
C PHE A 189 -0.05 -0.36 -6.80
N SER A 190 -1.12 0.39 -6.57
CA SER A 190 -1.11 1.84 -6.79
C SER A 190 -0.52 2.60 -5.61
N LEU A 191 -0.44 2.00 -4.42
CA LEU A 191 0.07 2.66 -3.22
C LEU A 191 1.57 3.03 -3.28
N PRO A 192 2.48 2.19 -3.81
CA PRO A 192 3.87 2.60 -4.04
C PRO A 192 3.99 3.80 -5.01
N LEU A 193 3.14 3.84 -6.04
CA LEU A 193 3.12 4.97 -6.99
C LEU A 193 2.54 6.22 -6.34
N PHE A 194 1.49 6.06 -5.55
CA PHE A 194 0.87 7.12 -4.77
C PHE A 194 1.85 7.72 -3.76
N ARG A 195 2.71 6.91 -3.12
CA ARG A 195 3.80 7.40 -2.25
C ARG A 195 4.67 8.42 -2.97
N MET A 196 5.19 8.04 -4.13
CA MET A 196 6.07 8.88 -4.94
C MET A 196 5.35 10.11 -5.50
N TYR A 197 4.15 9.93 -6.05
CA TYR A 197 3.31 11.00 -6.55
C TYR A 197 2.95 12.02 -5.45
N GLY A 198 2.51 11.53 -4.29
CA GLY A 198 2.11 12.37 -3.16
C GLY A 198 3.27 13.18 -2.60
N GLN A 199 4.46 12.58 -2.48
CA GLN A 199 5.66 13.29 -2.04
C GLN A 199 6.03 14.40 -3.05
N LEU A 200 6.06 14.05 -4.34
CA LEU A 200 6.37 15.03 -5.38
C LEU A 200 5.34 16.17 -5.44
N PHE A 201 4.07 15.88 -5.18
CA PHE A 201 3.00 16.86 -5.10
C PHE A 201 3.20 17.83 -3.93
N VAL A 202 3.49 17.30 -2.74
CA VAL A 202 3.74 18.09 -1.53
C VAL A 202 4.97 18.97 -1.73
N ASP A 203 6.09 18.41 -2.22
CA ASP A 203 7.32 19.17 -2.43
C ASP A 203 7.15 20.25 -3.50
N THR A 204 6.43 19.96 -4.59
CA THR A 204 6.12 20.95 -5.62
C THR A 204 5.36 22.14 -5.05
N LEU A 205 4.32 21.90 -4.25
CA LEU A 205 3.55 22.97 -3.64
C LEU A 205 4.36 23.75 -2.60
N LEU A 206 5.18 23.07 -1.79
CA LEU A 206 6.10 23.76 -0.87
C LEU A 206 7.06 24.67 -1.64
N GLU A 207 7.63 24.20 -2.75
CA GLU A 207 8.52 24.98 -3.61
C GLU A 207 7.81 26.19 -4.24
N GLN A 208 6.53 26.03 -4.65
CA GLN A 208 5.71 27.15 -5.11
C GLN A 208 5.44 28.18 -4.02
N ILE A 209 5.22 27.74 -2.77
CA ILE A 209 5.07 28.64 -1.62
C ILE A 209 6.37 29.42 -1.41
N VAL A 210 7.53 28.76 -1.43
CA VAL A 210 8.85 29.41 -1.33
C VAL A 210 8.99 30.47 -2.44
N ALA A 211 8.78 30.09 -3.71
CA ALA A 211 8.90 30.99 -4.84
C ALA A 211 7.94 32.19 -4.76
N ALA A 212 6.70 31.99 -4.30
CA ALA A 212 5.76 33.07 -4.09
C ALA A 212 6.23 34.05 -3.01
N ARG A 213 6.70 33.55 -1.86
CA ARG A 213 7.18 34.39 -0.75
C ARG A 213 8.47 35.14 -1.11
N THR A 214 9.41 34.50 -1.79
CA THR A 214 10.64 35.15 -2.28
C THR A 214 10.34 36.33 -3.21
N ARG A 215 9.23 36.26 -3.97
CA ARG A 215 8.73 37.35 -4.83
C ARG A 215 7.82 38.35 -4.12
N GLY A 216 7.65 38.25 -2.80
CA GLY A 216 6.76 39.10 -2.01
C GLY A 216 5.26 38.86 -2.25
N LYS A 217 4.87 37.73 -2.87
CA LYS A 217 3.47 37.39 -3.20
C LYS A 217 2.83 36.57 -2.08
N GLU A 218 2.69 37.15 -0.89
CA GLU A 218 2.19 36.44 0.31
C GLU A 218 0.76 35.91 0.17
N SER A 219 -0.12 36.61 -0.56
CA SER A 219 -1.49 36.13 -0.84
C SER A 219 -1.48 34.87 -1.72
N GLN A 220 -0.60 34.80 -2.72
CA GLN A 220 -0.40 33.61 -3.54
C GLN A 220 0.17 32.46 -2.71
N ALA A 221 1.15 32.74 -1.84
CA ALA A 221 1.72 31.75 -0.92
C ALA A 221 0.65 31.15 0.01
N ALA A 222 -0.24 31.97 0.57
CA ALA A 222 -1.33 31.49 1.41
C ALA A 222 -2.36 30.63 0.66
N ALA A 223 -2.68 30.99 -0.60
CA ALA A 223 -3.56 30.18 -1.44
C ALA A 223 -2.95 28.81 -1.80
N LEU A 224 -1.64 28.77 -2.08
CA LEU A 224 -0.91 27.53 -2.31
C LEU A 224 -0.85 26.66 -1.04
N ALA A 225 -0.65 27.27 0.13
CA ALA A 225 -0.72 26.57 1.42
C ALA A 225 -2.12 25.96 1.67
N ASP A 226 -3.20 26.68 1.38
CA ASP A 226 -4.56 26.15 1.49
C ASP A 226 -4.79 24.98 0.53
N THR A 227 -4.25 25.07 -0.69
CA THR A 227 -4.27 23.97 -1.67
C THR A 227 -3.55 22.73 -1.15
N LEU A 228 -2.36 22.89 -0.57
CA LEU A 228 -1.60 21.80 0.04
C LEU A 228 -2.39 21.15 1.19
N ILE A 229 -2.93 21.95 2.11
CA ILE A 229 -3.71 21.46 3.25
C ILE A 229 -4.89 20.61 2.79
N ASN A 230 -5.68 21.12 1.85
CA ASN A 230 -6.85 20.41 1.32
C ASN A 230 -6.45 19.12 0.58
N LYS A 231 -5.32 19.12 -0.13
CA LYS A 231 -4.83 17.93 -0.85
C LYS A 231 -4.27 16.87 0.07
N VAL A 232 -3.56 17.25 1.12
CA VAL A 232 -3.07 16.31 2.14
C VAL A 232 -4.23 15.64 2.87
N GLU A 233 -5.32 16.33 3.14
CA GLU A 233 -6.53 15.70 3.70
C GLU A 233 -7.11 14.64 2.75
N ALA A 234 -7.19 14.93 1.45
CA ALA A 234 -7.63 13.96 0.44
C ALA A 234 -6.67 12.77 0.33
N PHE A 235 -5.36 13.00 0.39
CA PHE A 235 -4.33 11.95 0.40
C PHE A 235 -4.46 11.04 1.62
N LYS A 236 -4.67 11.60 2.81
CA LYS A 236 -4.91 10.83 4.03
C LYS A 236 -6.16 9.97 3.92
N LYS A 237 -7.25 10.53 3.41
CA LYS A 237 -8.50 9.80 3.20
C LYS A 237 -8.31 8.64 2.21
N HIS A 238 -7.64 8.90 1.09
CA HIS A 238 -7.36 7.86 0.10
C HIS A 238 -6.52 6.72 0.70
N TYR A 239 -5.43 7.04 1.41
CA TYR A 239 -4.62 6.04 2.10
C TYR A 239 -5.44 5.19 3.07
N GLN A 240 -6.24 5.82 3.94
CA GLN A 240 -7.06 5.11 4.92
C GLN A 240 -8.10 4.19 4.26
N GLU A 241 -8.81 4.69 3.25
CA GLU A 241 -9.79 3.90 2.50
C GLU A 241 -9.14 2.73 1.77
N SER A 242 -7.98 2.95 1.15
CA SER A 242 -7.21 1.89 0.49
C SER A 242 -6.77 0.83 1.48
N VAL A 243 -6.16 1.18 2.62
CA VAL A 243 -5.74 0.20 3.63
C VAL A 243 -6.91 -0.59 4.18
N ILE A 244 -8.08 0.03 4.41
CA ILE A 244 -9.28 -0.67 4.84
C ILE A 244 -9.74 -1.69 3.80
N LYS A 245 -9.74 -1.32 2.51
CA LYS A 245 -10.13 -2.22 1.41
C LYS A 245 -9.14 -3.39 1.30
N ILE A 246 -7.85 -3.11 1.33
CA ILE A 246 -6.77 -4.12 1.27
C ILE A 246 -6.87 -5.08 2.46
N ALA A 247 -7.03 -4.53 3.68
CA ALA A 247 -7.23 -5.36 4.87
C ALA A 247 -8.41 -6.30 4.68
N ARG A 248 -9.58 -5.77 4.26
CA ARG A 248 -10.77 -6.59 3.98
C ARG A 248 -10.47 -7.74 3.03
N LEU A 249 -9.75 -7.46 1.95
CA LEU A 249 -9.39 -8.46 0.97
C LEU A 249 -8.50 -9.57 1.51
N HIS A 250 -7.63 -9.28 2.47
CA HIS A 250 -6.71 -10.27 3.00
C HIS A 250 -7.24 -11.06 4.18
N TYR A 251 -8.28 -10.59 4.86
CA TYR A 251 -8.84 -11.33 5.99
C TYR A 251 -10.14 -12.05 5.64
N GLU A 252 -10.84 -11.73 4.55
CA GLU A 252 -12.15 -12.32 4.26
C GLU A 252 -12.03 -13.83 3.93
N PRO A 253 -12.72 -14.71 4.67
CA PRO A 253 -12.70 -16.15 4.41
C PRO A 253 -13.76 -16.55 3.38
N HIS A 254 -13.39 -17.40 2.43
CA HIS A 254 -14.28 -17.94 1.41
C HIS A 254 -14.27 -19.47 1.42
N VAL A 255 -15.43 -20.09 1.21
CA VAL A 255 -15.53 -21.56 1.13
C VAL A 255 -14.84 -22.02 -0.15
N MET A 256 -13.86 -22.93 -0.04
CA MET A 256 -13.12 -23.38 -1.21
C MET A 256 -12.64 -24.85 -1.11
N PRO A 257 -12.89 -25.70 -2.12
CA PRO A 257 -13.61 -25.42 -3.38
C PRO A 257 -15.08 -25.02 -3.15
N GLU A 258 -15.68 -24.38 -4.16
CA GLU A 258 -17.09 -23.99 -4.10
C GLU A 258 -17.97 -25.22 -3.85
N ASN A 259 -18.85 -25.15 -2.86
CA ASN A 259 -19.71 -26.26 -2.40
C ASN A 259 -18.98 -27.41 -1.68
N ASN A 260 -17.91 -27.15 -0.92
CA ASN A 260 -17.43 -28.10 0.09
C ASN A 260 -18.26 -28.00 1.39
N GLY A 261 -18.01 -28.88 2.37
CA GLY A 261 -18.79 -28.96 3.60
C GLY A 261 -19.46 -30.30 3.84
N ASP A 262 -19.00 -31.37 3.18
CA ASP A 262 -19.63 -32.68 3.22
C ASP A 262 -19.51 -33.33 4.60
N CYS A 263 -20.54 -34.11 4.95
CA CYS A 263 -20.63 -34.88 6.17
C CYS A 263 -20.70 -36.37 5.83
N ALA A 264 -19.86 -37.17 6.48
CA ALA A 264 -19.90 -38.62 6.39
C ALA A 264 -20.44 -39.21 7.71
N PRO A 265 -21.48 -40.05 7.66
CA PRO A 265 -22.01 -40.69 8.86
C PRO A 265 -21.03 -41.73 9.41
N ILE A 266 -20.76 -41.68 10.71
CA ILE A 266 -20.01 -42.70 11.45
C ILE A 266 -21.03 -43.59 12.15
N LEU A 267 -21.50 -44.60 11.41
CA LEU A 267 -22.64 -45.45 11.77
C LEU A 267 -22.50 -46.13 13.15
N ASP A 268 -21.29 -46.56 13.51
CA ASP A 268 -21.03 -47.25 14.78
C ASP A 268 -21.11 -46.32 16.02
N GLN A 269 -21.21 -45.01 15.81
CA GLN A 269 -21.18 -44.01 16.89
C GLN A 269 -22.34 -42.99 16.84
N GLY A 270 -23.20 -43.06 15.82
CA GLY A 270 -24.37 -42.20 15.70
C GLY A 270 -24.05 -40.70 15.53
N VAL A 271 -22.87 -40.38 14.98
CA VAL A 271 -22.41 -39.01 14.72
C VAL A 271 -22.00 -38.83 13.26
N ASP A 272 -22.07 -37.60 12.77
CA ASP A 272 -21.62 -37.23 11.43
C ASP A 272 -20.28 -36.49 11.53
N MET A 273 -19.29 -36.93 10.76
CA MET A 273 -18.02 -36.20 10.61
C MET A 273 -18.11 -35.30 9.39
N CYS A 274 -18.10 -33.99 9.63
CA CYS A 274 -18.21 -32.97 8.61
C CYS A 274 -16.88 -32.24 8.41
N VAL A 275 -16.50 -32.02 7.15
CA VAL A 275 -15.24 -31.34 6.79
C VAL A 275 -15.55 -30.10 5.99
N CYS A 276 -14.95 -28.97 6.36
CA CYS A 276 -14.98 -27.78 5.50
C CYS A 276 -13.62 -27.14 5.39
N SER A 277 -13.24 -26.77 4.17
CA SER A 277 -12.04 -26.00 3.88
C SER A 277 -12.42 -24.58 3.46
N ILE A 278 -11.70 -23.60 3.98
CA ILE A 278 -11.86 -22.17 3.64
C ILE A 278 -10.53 -21.61 3.13
N ALA A 279 -10.58 -20.85 2.05
CA ALA A 279 -9.50 -19.99 1.58
C ALA A 279 -9.56 -18.65 2.31
N ILE A 280 -8.40 -18.05 2.58
CA ILE A 280 -8.30 -16.72 3.20
C ILE A 280 -7.74 -15.74 2.17
N GLY A 281 -8.51 -14.68 1.92
CA GLY A 281 -8.19 -13.64 0.95
C GLY A 281 -8.26 -14.07 -0.51
N PRO A 282 -7.52 -13.44 -1.44
CA PRO A 282 -7.69 -13.62 -2.88
C PRO A 282 -7.23 -14.98 -3.43
N SER A 283 -6.74 -15.89 -2.57
CA SER A 283 -6.29 -17.24 -2.95
C SER A 283 -7.40 -18.01 -3.67
N LYS A 284 -7.34 -18.08 -5.00
CA LYS A 284 -8.20 -18.96 -5.82
C LYS A 284 -7.50 -20.31 -5.95
N PHE A 285 -7.99 -21.35 -5.28
CA PHE A 285 -7.53 -22.72 -5.51
C PHE A 285 -8.11 -23.29 -6.81
N ASP A 286 -7.25 -23.80 -7.68
CA ASP A 286 -7.62 -24.83 -8.65
C ASP A 286 -7.43 -26.20 -7.97
N GLU A 287 -8.37 -27.15 -8.17
CA GLU A 287 -8.23 -28.54 -7.68
C GLU A 287 -6.90 -29.21 -8.08
N ALA A 288 -6.25 -28.75 -9.16
CA ALA A 288 -4.94 -29.20 -9.63
C ALA A 288 -3.77 -28.72 -8.77
N GLU A 289 -3.90 -27.61 -8.05
CA GLU A 289 -2.82 -27.08 -7.19
C GLU A 289 -2.67 -27.84 -5.88
N ILE A 290 -3.76 -28.42 -5.36
CA ILE A 290 -3.73 -29.33 -4.19
C ILE A 290 -2.89 -30.59 -4.50
N LYS A 291 -2.70 -30.91 -5.78
CA LYS A 291 -1.96 -32.09 -6.27
C LYS A 291 -0.51 -31.81 -6.65
N LYS A 292 -0.03 -30.55 -6.61
CA LYS A 292 1.38 -30.25 -6.90
C LYS A 292 2.25 -30.65 -5.70
N GLU A 293 3.27 -31.48 -5.95
CA GLU A 293 4.34 -31.74 -4.98
C GLU A 293 5.22 -30.48 -4.85
N GLY A 294 4.99 -29.69 -3.79
CA GLY A 294 5.71 -28.47 -3.44
C GLY A 294 5.03 -27.73 -2.27
N GLU A 295 5.74 -26.83 -1.57
CA GLU A 295 5.15 -26.00 -0.52
C GLU A 295 4.07 -25.08 -1.12
N SER A 296 2.81 -25.31 -0.76
CA SER A 296 1.71 -24.42 -1.17
C SER A 296 1.88 -23.05 -0.51
N ILE A 297 1.86 -21.97 -1.29
CA ILE A 297 1.95 -20.58 -0.81
C ILE A 297 0.60 -19.98 -0.37
N LYS A 298 -0.51 -20.73 -0.49
CA LYS A 298 -1.88 -20.20 -0.32
C LYS A 298 -2.41 -20.39 1.10
N ASN A 299 -3.12 -19.39 1.62
CA ASN A 299 -3.64 -19.37 2.98
C ASN A 299 -5.00 -20.09 3.05
N PHE A 300 -5.11 -21.16 3.84
CA PHE A 300 -6.38 -21.88 4.02
C PHE A 300 -6.53 -22.49 5.41
N CYS A 301 -7.78 -22.72 5.85
CA CYS A 301 -8.07 -23.55 7.01
C CYS A 301 -8.94 -24.74 6.64
N ILE A 302 -8.80 -25.81 7.42
CA ILE A 302 -9.66 -26.99 7.41
C ILE A 302 -10.27 -27.14 8.81
N GLY A 303 -11.58 -27.28 8.87
CA GLY A 303 -12.32 -27.65 10.07
C GLY A 303 -12.90 -29.06 9.95
N LEU A 304 -12.70 -29.87 10.99
CA LEU A 304 -13.34 -31.18 11.19
C LEU A 304 -14.33 -31.06 12.36
N TYR A 305 -15.60 -31.40 12.12
CA TYR A 305 -16.68 -31.20 13.08
C TYR A 305 -17.56 -32.44 13.21
N TYR A 306 -17.84 -32.88 14.44
CA TYR A 306 -18.50 -34.17 14.69
C TYR A 306 -20.02 -34.07 14.97
N THR A 307 -20.62 -32.88 14.86
CA THR A 307 -22.06 -32.65 15.11
C THR A 307 -22.63 -31.40 14.39
N SER A 308 -21.96 -30.86 13.38
CA SER A 308 -22.35 -29.56 12.80
C SER A 308 -23.19 -29.74 11.53
N GLY A 309 -24.44 -29.25 11.52
CA GLY A 309 -25.25 -29.16 10.30
C GLY A 309 -24.79 -28.09 9.30
N ASN A 310 -23.77 -27.28 9.67
CA ASN A 310 -23.14 -26.32 8.78
C ASN A 310 -21.64 -26.17 9.12
N PRO A 311 -20.78 -27.09 8.65
CA PRO A 311 -19.35 -27.09 8.98
C PRO A 311 -18.62 -25.85 8.46
N CYS A 312 -19.07 -25.27 7.34
CA CYS A 312 -18.41 -24.13 6.73
C CYS A 312 -18.66 -22.81 7.45
N GLU A 313 -19.88 -22.55 7.93
CA GLU A 313 -20.12 -21.40 8.79
C GLU A 313 -19.34 -21.49 10.11
N LEU A 314 -19.20 -22.71 10.65
CA LEU A 314 -18.38 -22.92 11.84
C LEU A 314 -16.89 -22.71 11.58
N ALA A 315 -16.37 -23.14 10.43
CA ALA A 315 -15.00 -22.87 9.99
C ALA A 315 -14.71 -21.37 9.85
N LYS A 316 -15.59 -20.61 9.17
CA LYS A 316 -15.48 -19.15 9.07
C LYS A 316 -15.48 -18.49 10.46
N LYS A 317 -16.38 -18.91 11.35
CA LYS A 317 -16.47 -18.39 12.72
C LYS A 317 -15.19 -18.66 13.53
N ASN A 318 -14.64 -19.87 13.41
CA ASN A 318 -13.40 -20.24 14.09
C ASN A 318 -12.20 -19.44 13.57
N TYR A 319 -12.09 -19.24 12.26
CA TYR A 319 -11.08 -18.37 11.67
C TYR A 319 -11.21 -16.92 12.18
N ASN A 320 -12.42 -16.35 12.09
CA ASN A 320 -12.68 -14.97 12.53
C ASN A 320 -12.32 -14.75 14.00
N ARG A 321 -12.64 -15.72 14.86
CA ARG A 321 -12.32 -15.65 16.29
C ARG A 321 -10.83 -15.78 16.59
N ARG A 322 -10.10 -16.61 15.84
CA ARG A 322 -8.71 -16.99 16.17
C ARG A 322 -7.65 -16.19 15.42
N TYR A 323 -7.91 -15.77 14.18
CA TYR A 323 -6.88 -15.29 13.26
C TYR A 323 -7.20 -13.95 12.57
N ALA A 324 -8.46 -13.68 12.20
CA ALA A 324 -8.79 -12.50 11.38
C ALA A 324 -8.27 -11.16 11.93
N ARG A 325 -8.40 -10.93 13.24
CA ARG A 325 -7.90 -9.71 13.89
C ARG A 325 -6.38 -9.51 13.69
N LYS A 326 -5.60 -10.58 13.90
CA LYS A 326 -4.13 -10.52 13.73
C LYS A 326 -3.76 -10.27 12.26
N HIS A 327 -4.54 -10.79 11.31
CA HIS A 327 -4.34 -10.51 9.88
C HIS A 327 -4.59 -9.04 9.54
N VAL A 328 -5.66 -8.46 10.07
CA VAL A 328 -5.95 -7.03 9.90
C VAL A 328 -4.84 -6.16 10.48
N GLU A 329 -4.40 -6.45 11.71
CA GLU A 329 -3.33 -5.72 12.39
C GLU A 329 -2.00 -5.80 11.62
N ALA A 330 -1.67 -6.98 11.06
CA ALA A 330 -0.50 -7.21 10.22
C ALA A 330 -0.50 -6.34 8.95
N VAL A 331 -1.59 -6.41 8.17
CA VAL A 331 -1.73 -5.66 6.91
C VAL A 331 -1.68 -4.15 7.18
N ALA A 332 -2.35 -3.68 8.24
CA ALA A 332 -2.31 -2.28 8.64
C ALA A 332 -0.89 -1.85 9.05
N THR A 333 -0.15 -2.69 9.77
CA THR A 333 1.22 -2.41 10.19
C THR A 333 2.17 -2.29 9.00
N TYR A 334 2.05 -3.19 8.02
CA TYR A 334 2.84 -3.11 6.79
C TYR A 334 2.58 -1.81 6.04
N TRP A 335 1.32 -1.51 5.72
CA TRP A 335 0.99 -0.30 4.98
C TRP A 335 1.25 0.98 5.75
N LYS A 336 1.29 0.93 7.08
CA LYS A 336 1.78 2.04 7.89
C LYS A 336 3.26 2.32 7.61
N LYS A 337 4.12 1.30 7.65
CA LYS A 337 5.56 1.45 7.37
C LYS A 337 5.84 1.87 5.93
N GLN A 338 5.09 1.32 4.97
CA GLN A 338 5.33 1.59 3.55
C GLN A 338 4.81 2.95 3.08
N LEU A 339 3.78 3.50 3.74
CA LEU A 339 3.08 4.70 3.27
C LEU A 339 2.40 5.53 4.38
N GLY A 340 1.90 4.91 5.45
CA GLY A 340 1.22 5.65 6.53
C GLY A 340 2.12 6.67 7.23
N ASP A 341 3.37 6.32 7.50
CA ASP A 341 4.30 7.21 8.22
C ASP A 341 4.66 8.46 7.39
N ILE A 342 4.79 8.34 6.06
CA ILE A 342 4.99 9.50 5.18
C ILE A 342 3.72 10.34 5.07
N VAL A 343 2.54 9.72 4.99
CA VAL A 343 1.24 10.43 4.99
C VAL A 343 1.05 11.22 6.29
N ASP A 344 1.38 10.63 7.44
CA ASP A 344 1.35 11.32 8.74
C ASP A 344 2.32 12.51 8.76
N THR A 345 3.45 12.40 8.06
CA THR A 345 4.40 13.50 7.90
C THR A 345 3.83 14.60 7.01
N TRP A 346 3.16 14.28 5.90
CA TRP A 346 2.44 15.26 5.09
C TRP A 346 1.36 16.00 5.88
N VAL A 347 0.61 15.29 6.73
CA VAL A 347 -0.39 15.90 7.63
C VAL A 347 0.28 16.90 8.55
N LYS A 348 1.41 16.55 9.17
CA LYS A 348 2.16 17.48 10.00
C LYS A 348 2.63 18.69 9.18
N THR A 349 3.19 18.49 7.99
CA THR A 349 3.58 19.57 7.07
C THR A 349 2.41 20.53 6.81
N ALA A 350 1.22 20.01 6.53
CA ALA A 350 0.01 20.83 6.34
C ALA A 350 -0.37 21.63 7.60
N GLU A 351 -0.25 21.04 8.80
CA GLU A 351 -0.47 21.74 10.07
C GLU A 351 0.50 22.91 10.26
N GLU A 352 1.80 22.72 9.95
CA GLU A 352 2.83 23.76 10.08
C GLU A 352 2.56 24.96 9.14
N LEU A 353 1.82 24.77 8.04
CA LEU A 353 1.49 25.83 7.09
C LEU A 353 0.22 26.62 7.46
N LYS A 354 -0.61 26.14 8.39
CA LYS A 354 -1.83 26.86 8.81
C LYS A 354 -1.61 28.32 9.24
N PRO A 355 -0.50 28.70 9.91
CA PRO A 355 -0.25 30.09 10.28
C PRO A 355 -0.10 31.05 9.10
N LEU A 356 0.36 30.60 7.92
CA LEU A 356 0.45 31.46 6.72
C LEU A 356 -0.92 32.06 6.35
N LYS A 357 -1.99 31.28 6.53
CA LYS A 357 -3.37 31.73 6.31
C LYS A 357 -3.82 32.76 7.35
N ALA A 358 -3.43 32.59 8.61
CA ALA A 358 -3.83 33.48 9.69
C ALA A 358 -3.15 34.86 9.58
N ASN A 359 -1.91 34.89 9.08
CA ASN A 359 -1.14 36.12 8.97
C ASN A 359 -1.59 37.03 7.82
N VAL A 360 -2.07 36.47 6.70
CA VAL A 360 -2.60 37.27 5.57
C VAL A 360 -3.90 38.00 5.92
N LYS A 361 -4.70 37.51 6.89
CA LYS A 361 -5.91 38.21 7.35
C LYS A 361 -5.63 39.45 8.21
N ARG A 362 -4.38 39.70 8.61
CA ARG A 362 -3.98 40.83 9.47
C ARG A 362 -3.41 42.02 8.70
N TYR A 363 -3.14 41.84 7.41
CA TYR A 363 -2.76 42.89 6.46
C TYR A 363 -3.93 43.14 5.52
#